data_AF-A0AAE0DBK2-F1
#
_entry.id   AF-A0AAE0DBK2-F1
#
_cell.length_a   1.000
_cell.length_b   1.000
_cell.length_c   1.000
_cell.angle_alpha   90.00
_cell.angle_beta   90.00
_cell.angle_gamma   90.00
#
_symmetry.space_group_name_H-M   'P 1'
#
loop_
_entity.id
_entity.type
_entity.pdbx_description
1 polymer ?
#
loop_
_entity_poly.entity_id
_entity_poly.type
_entity_poly.pdbx_seq_one_letter_code
_entity_poly.pdbx_strand_id
1 'polypeptide(L)'
;MDVFFPGFTGLMAVLNQLFNGTLDSFAMALCVCGLLIFGGKFICNTVGGFVDAYLTSRTDVHDPDEGYDMLEFWVSSQDFVKKARSSLASVDSRRGRALLHPDYDTTTKKPLRFTPWRERLYFWHKGHLFFLQCTQNEVALFPRKTMTVSCVGGSSQIVQNLMGECRLEYLKISENKTSIFEHHNNGWKRTMTREIRPIKTVIMKEELKQTLLDDIRAFLDPNSHTWYADRGMPYRRGYLLYGRPGTGKSSFSMSVAGCFGLDIYVVSLADINDMRLSALFADLPQRCVVLLEDVDAVGTTRARDADNDESDSGSDAASRGSTKSHGSLSLSGLLNVLDGVASQEGRVLIMTTNHIEHLDDALIRPGRVDKKIEFGLADAEVIRKLFCTVFEYSEKEMPDAETRDKKNASVQQLAVQFASVVPELQLSPADILSFLLANRGSPSSVLADAEGWLVKIRRAETLRRCDSWGQSD
;
A
#
# COMPACT_ATOMS: atom_id res chain seq x y z
N MET A 1 -33.41 -48.43 17.46
CA MET A 1 -32.38 -48.26 16.41
C MET A 1 -32.86 -47.42 15.25
N ASP A 2 -34.07 -47.62 14.70
CA ASP A 2 -34.63 -46.74 13.64
C ASP A 2 -34.78 -45.27 14.04
N VAL A 3 -34.96 -44.98 15.34
CA VAL A 3 -35.01 -43.62 15.88
C VAL A 3 -33.66 -42.90 15.75
N PHE A 4 -32.54 -43.65 15.75
CA PHE A 4 -31.17 -43.09 15.62
C PHE A 4 -30.62 -43.25 14.19
N PHE A 5 -31.10 -44.24 13.42
CA PHE A 5 -30.72 -44.51 12.04
C PHE A 5 -31.98 -44.84 11.23
N PRO A 6 -32.66 -43.84 10.62
CA PRO A 6 -33.86 -44.07 9.83
C PRO A 6 -33.58 -45.05 8.68
N GLY A 7 -34.33 -46.15 8.61
CA GLY A 7 -34.17 -47.20 7.59
C GLY A 7 -33.31 -48.40 8.02
N PHE A 8 -32.88 -48.45 9.28
CA PHE A 8 -32.09 -49.57 9.82
C PHE A 8 -32.85 -50.89 9.83
N THR A 9 -34.14 -50.91 10.15
CA THR A 9 -34.96 -52.13 10.07
C THR A 9 -35.15 -52.65 8.65
N GLY A 10 -35.35 -51.75 7.68
CA GLY A 10 -35.42 -52.11 6.25
C GLY A 10 -34.10 -52.69 5.74
N LEU A 11 -32.98 -52.09 6.14
CA LEU A 11 -31.64 -52.55 5.77
C LEU A 11 -31.31 -53.92 6.42
N MET A 12 -31.73 -54.15 7.68
CA MET A 12 -31.57 -55.44 8.36
C MET A 12 -32.47 -56.53 7.79
N ALA A 13 -33.68 -56.21 7.31
CA ALA A 13 -34.55 -57.17 6.63
C ALA A 13 -33.97 -57.61 5.28
N VAL A 14 -33.40 -56.67 4.51
CA VAL A 14 -32.70 -56.98 3.25
C VAL A 14 -31.43 -57.79 3.52
N LEU A 15 -30.62 -57.42 4.51
CA LEU A 15 -29.44 -58.21 4.92
C LEU A 15 -29.82 -59.64 5.32
N ASN A 16 -30.91 -59.82 6.07
CA ASN A 16 -31.36 -61.14 6.50
C ASN A 16 -31.86 -62.01 5.33
N GLN A 17 -32.50 -61.40 4.32
CA GLN A 17 -32.87 -62.10 3.07
C GLN A 17 -31.66 -62.43 2.18
N LEU A 18 -30.62 -61.60 2.22
CA LEU A 18 -29.36 -61.80 1.48
C LEU A 18 -28.53 -62.94 2.09
N PHE A 19 -28.50 -63.07 3.43
CA PHE A 19 -27.85 -64.18 4.12
C PHE A 19 -28.64 -65.51 4.06
N ASN A 20 -29.98 -65.45 3.96
CA ASN A 20 -30.84 -66.63 3.88
C ASN A 20 -31.10 -67.13 2.44
N GLY A 21 -30.48 -66.53 1.42
CA GLY A 21 -30.42 -67.07 0.05
C GLY A 21 -31.73 -67.08 -0.74
N THR A 22 -32.73 -66.28 -0.36
CA THR A 22 -34.07 -66.25 -1.00
C THR A 22 -34.19 -65.29 -2.19
N LEU A 23 -33.08 -64.69 -2.63
CA LEU A 23 -33.03 -63.70 -3.70
C LEU A 23 -32.40 -64.30 -4.97
N ASP A 24 -32.93 -63.94 -6.14
CA ASP A 24 -32.30 -64.27 -7.43
C ASP A 24 -30.83 -63.82 -7.44
N SER A 25 -29.95 -64.63 -8.03
CA SER A 25 -28.50 -64.40 -8.05
C SER A 25 -28.11 -62.97 -8.49
N PHE A 26 -28.86 -62.40 -9.44
CA PHE A 26 -28.69 -61.03 -9.92
C PHE A 26 -29.11 -59.96 -8.88
N ALA A 27 -30.19 -60.19 -8.13
CA ALA A 27 -30.66 -59.28 -7.09
C ALA A 27 -29.70 -59.26 -5.88
N MET A 28 -29.13 -60.41 -5.51
CA MET A 28 -28.07 -60.47 -4.50
C MET A 28 -26.82 -59.71 -4.94
N ALA A 29 -26.38 -59.87 -6.19
CA ALA A 29 -25.22 -59.15 -6.72
C ALA A 29 -25.43 -57.62 -6.68
N LEU A 30 -26.62 -57.12 -7.06
CA LEU A 30 -26.93 -55.69 -6.99
C LEU A 30 -26.96 -55.15 -5.56
N CYS A 31 -27.50 -55.90 -4.60
CA CYS A 31 -27.54 -55.48 -3.20
C CYS A 31 -26.14 -55.46 -2.57
N VAL A 32 -25.28 -56.44 -2.88
CA VAL A 32 -23.88 -56.45 -2.45
C VAL A 32 -23.10 -55.29 -3.06
N CYS A 33 -23.26 -55.02 -4.36
CA CYS A 33 -22.67 -53.86 -5.02
C CYS A 33 -23.15 -52.54 -4.39
N GLY A 34 -24.44 -52.42 -4.07
CA GLY A 34 -25.00 -51.26 -3.38
C GLY A 34 -24.41 -51.06 -1.99
N LEU A 35 -24.27 -52.13 -1.20
CA LEU A 35 -23.63 -52.11 0.12
C LEU A 35 -22.14 -51.77 0.04
N LEU A 36 -21.41 -52.28 -0.96
CA LEU A 36 -20.00 -51.95 -1.16
C LEU A 36 -19.80 -50.47 -1.56
N ILE A 37 -20.67 -49.94 -2.43
CA ILE A 37 -20.61 -48.53 -2.86
C ILE A 37 -20.98 -47.61 -1.70
N PHE A 38 -22.07 -47.90 -0.98
CA PHE A 38 -22.54 -47.08 0.13
C PHE A 38 -21.64 -47.20 1.35
N GLY A 39 -21.28 -48.43 1.73
CA GLY A 39 -20.34 -48.72 2.82
C GLY A 39 -18.96 -48.16 2.53
N GLY A 40 -18.46 -48.31 1.30
CA GLY A 40 -17.20 -47.71 0.87
C GLY A 40 -17.21 -46.18 0.97
N LYS A 41 -18.26 -45.51 0.47
CA LYS A 41 -18.43 -44.05 0.62
C LYS A 41 -18.53 -43.63 2.08
N PHE A 42 -19.29 -44.36 2.90
CA PHE A 42 -19.46 -44.05 4.32
C PHE A 42 -18.15 -44.18 5.09
N ILE A 43 -17.40 -45.26 4.87
CA ILE A 43 -16.09 -45.48 5.48
C ILE A 43 -15.10 -44.40 5.01
N CYS A 44 -15.01 -44.12 3.71
CA CYS A 44 -14.14 -43.08 3.19
C CYS A 44 -14.47 -41.70 3.77
N ASN A 45 -15.75 -41.35 3.91
CA ASN A 45 -16.17 -40.08 4.50
C ASN A 45 -15.88 -40.03 6.01
N THR A 46 -16.11 -41.13 6.73
CA THR A 46 -15.89 -41.20 8.19
C THR A 46 -14.41 -41.17 8.52
N VAL A 47 -13.60 -41.98 7.82
CA VAL A 47 -12.14 -42.00 7.97
C VAL A 47 -11.54 -40.67 7.51
N GLY A 48 -12.00 -40.14 6.37
CA GLY A 48 -11.56 -38.83 5.88
C GLY A 48 -11.86 -37.72 6.88
N GLY A 49 -13.08 -37.70 7.45
CA GLY A 49 -13.46 -36.75 8.50
C GLY A 49 -12.65 -36.92 9.78
N PHE A 50 -12.32 -38.16 10.17
CA PHE A 50 -11.47 -38.43 11.33
C PHE A 50 -10.03 -37.93 11.12
N VAL A 51 -9.46 -38.16 9.92
CA VAL A 51 -8.11 -37.67 9.57
C VAL A 51 -8.10 -36.14 9.55
N ASP A 52 -9.11 -35.50 8.94
CA ASP A 52 -9.24 -34.04 8.86
C ASP A 52 -9.42 -33.42 10.26
N ALA A 53 -10.15 -34.08 11.16
CA ALA A 53 -10.44 -33.57 12.50
C ALA A 53 -9.31 -33.79 13.52
N TYR A 54 -8.62 -34.94 13.47
CA TYR A 54 -7.72 -35.36 14.55
C TYR A 54 -6.25 -35.55 14.13
N LEU A 55 -5.98 -35.75 12.84
CA LEU A 55 -4.63 -36.04 12.33
C LEU A 55 -4.11 -34.97 11.39
N THR A 56 -4.81 -33.84 11.30
CA THR A 56 -4.47 -32.75 10.38
C THR A 56 -4.34 -31.46 11.16
N SER A 57 -3.26 -30.73 10.88
CA SER A 57 -3.09 -29.35 11.34
C SER A 57 -3.57 -28.40 10.24
N ARG A 58 -4.39 -27.41 10.59
CA ARG A 58 -5.05 -26.50 9.65
C ARG A 58 -4.77 -25.04 9.97
N THR A 59 -4.63 -24.20 8.95
CA THR A 59 -4.57 -22.75 9.06
C THR A 59 -5.47 -22.13 8.00
N ASP A 60 -6.38 -21.26 8.45
CA ASP A 60 -7.30 -20.53 7.59
C ASP A 60 -6.81 -19.08 7.45
N VAL A 61 -6.78 -18.61 6.20
CA VAL A 61 -6.35 -17.25 5.87
C VAL A 61 -7.46 -16.57 5.07
N HIS A 62 -7.87 -15.39 5.50
CA HIS A 62 -9.06 -14.71 4.98
C HIS A 62 -8.70 -13.51 4.10
N ASP A 63 -9.38 -13.33 2.97
CA ASP A 63 -9.36 -12.07 2.19
C ASP A 63 -10.16 -11.00 2.96
N PRO A 64 -9.61 -9.80 3.26
CA PRO A 64 -8.46 -9.14 2.62
C PRO A 64 -7.13 -9.07 3.40
N ASP A 65 -6.84 -10.04 4.27
CA ASP A 65 -5.57 -10.09 4.99
C ASP A 65 -4.36 -10.18 4.02
N GLU A 66 -3.24 -9.54 4.37
CA GLU A 66 -1.98 -9.67 3.63
C GLU A 66 -1.44 -11.09 3.66
N GLY A 67 -1.73 -11.85 4.73
CA GLY A 67 -1.40 -13.27 4.79
C GLY A 67 -2.05 -14.06 3.63
N TYR A 68 -3.24 -13.65 3.18
CA TYR A 68 -3.90 -14.28 2.03
C TYR A 68 -3.10 -14.01 0.76
N ASP A 69 -2.62 -12.76 0.60
CA ASP A 69 -1.85 -12.35 -0.57
C ASP A 69 -0.49 -13.07 -0.62
N MET A 70 0.18 -13.22 0.52
CA MET A 70 1.45 -13.97 0.63
C MET A 70 1.28 -15.43 0.22
N LEU A 71 0.22 -16.07 0.71
CA LEU A 71 -0.06 -17.47 0.41
C LEU A 71 -0.53 -17.64 -1.04
N GLU A 72 -1.38 -16.75 -1.56
CA GLU A 72 -1.89 -16.79 -2.93
C GLU A 72 -0.74 -16.64 -3.92
N PHE A 73 0.17 -15.70 -3.62
CA PHE A 73 1.41 -15.50 -4.35
C PHE A 73 2.24 -16.79 -4.39
N TRP A 74 2.57 -17.37 -3.22
CA TRP A 74 3.41 -18.57 -3.15
C TRP A 74 2.78 -19.72 -3.91
N VAL A 75 1.48 -19.99 -3.68
CA VAL A 75 0.70 -21.03 -4.35
C VAL A 75 0.72 -20.85 -5.86
N SER A 76 0.48 -19.63 -6.36
CA SER A 76 0.44 -19.34 -7.81
C SER A 76 1.75 -19.69 -8.54
N SER A 77 2.88 -19.64 -7.83
CA SER A 77 4.20 -19.96 -8.37
C SER A 77 4.50 -21.46 -8.41
N GLN A 78 3.67 -22.29 -7.77
CA GLN A 78 3.91 -23.74 -7.67
C GLN A 78 3.35 -24.50 -8.87
N ASP A 79 4.11 -25.53 -9.31
CA ASP A 79 3.70 -26.37 -10.43
C ASP A 79 2.44 -27.20 -10.17
N PHE A 80 2.11 -27.51 -8.91
CA PHE A 80 0.90 -28.28 -8.61
C PHE A 80 -0.38 -27.51 -8.96
N VAL A 81 -0.35 -26.18 -8.97
CA VAL A 81 -1.50 -25.35 -9.36
C VAL A 81 -1.82 -25.48 -10.84
N LYS A 82 -0.83 -25.77 -11.69
CA LYS A 82 -1.07 -26.04 -13.13
C LYS A 82 -1.89 -27.31 -13.36
N LYS A 83 -1.97 -28.20 -12.35
CA LYS A 83 -2.78 -29.43 -12.39
C LYS A 83 -4.20 -29.22 -11.84
N ALA A 84 -4.52 -28.01 -11.39
CA ALA A 84 -5.85 -27.62 -10.93
C ALA A 84 -6.89 -27.83 -12.03
N ARG A 85 -8.01 -28.49 -11.71
CA ARG A 85 -9.13 -28.68 -12.65
C ARG A 85 -10.10 -27.51 -12.65
N SER A 86 -10.10 -26.72 -11.59
CA SER A 86 -10.94 -25.53 -11.48
C SER A 86 -10.11 -24.34 -11.05
N SER A 87 -10.23 -23.25 -11.81
CA SER A 87 -9.52 -22.01 -11.52
C SER A 87 -10.46 -20.81 -11.59
N LEU A 88 -10.17 -19.83 -10.76
CA LEU A 88 -10.80 -18.53 -10.75
C LEU A 88 -9.93 -17.54 -11.53
N ALA A 89 -10.48 -17.02 -12.63
CA ALA A 89 -9.85 -15.96 -13.39
C ALA A 89 -10.04 -14.61 -12.69
N SER A 90 -8.95 -13.85 -12.51
CA SER A 90 -8.99 -12.50 -11.98
C SER A 90 -8.10 -11.55 -12.80
N VAL A 91 -8.49 -10.28 -12.85
CA VAL A 91 -7.68 -9.21 -13.42
C VAL A 91 -7.27 -8.29 -12.29
N ASP A 92 -5.97 -8.08 -12.13
CA ASP A 92 -5.44 -7.24 -11.06
C ASP A 92 -5.60 -5.75 -11.37
N SER A 93 -6.84 -5.27 -11.33
CA SER A 93 -7.17 -3.86 -11.60
C SER A 93 -7.54 -3.06 -10.34
N ARG A 94 -7.68 -3.69 -9.17
CA ARG A 94 -8.38 -3.04 -8.03
C ARG A 94 -7.60 -2.87 -6.73
N ARG A 95 -6.39 -3.43 -6.57
CA ARG A 95 -5.69 -3.44 -5.27
C ARG A 95 -4.19 -3.11 -5.30
N GLY A 96 -3.65 -2.66 -6.43
CA GLY A 96 -2.21 -2.37 -6.53
C GLY A 96 -1.30 -3.57 -6.28
N ARG A 97 -1.85 -4.81 -6.30
CA ARG A 97 -1.16 -6.09 -6.10
C ARG A 97 -0.43 -6.56 -7.37
N ALA A 98 -0.64 -5.82 -8.46
CA ALA A 98 -0.24 -6.19 -9.80
C ALA A 98 1.26 -6.48 -9.85
N LEU A 99 2.03 -5.55 -9.29
CA LEU A 99 3.48 -5.56 -9.28
C LEU A 99 4.10 -6.58 -8.33
N LEU A 100 3.35 -7.19 -7.41
CA LEU A 100 3.90 -8.14 -6.42
C LEU A 100 3.84 -9.59 -6.90
N HIS A 101 3.34 -9.86 -8.11
CA HIS A 101 3.19 -11.20 -8.68
C HIS A 101 4.38 -11.56 -9.59
N PRO A 102 4.83 -12.84 -9.65
CA PRO A 102 6.04 -13.21 -10.40
C PRO A 102 5.86 -13.03 -11.91
N ASP A 103 4.65 -13.33 -12.41
CA ASP A 103 4.32 -13.25 -13.85
C ASP A 103 3.79 -11.88 -14.29
N TYR A 104 3.97 -10.83 -13.48
CA TYR A 104 3.49 -9.50 -13.87
C TYR A 104 4.42 -8.86 -14.90
N ASP A 105 4.07 -9.07 -16.16
CA ASP A 105 4.67 -8.37 -17.28
C ASP A 105 4.01 -6.98 -17.45
N THR A 106 4.84 -5.93 -17.36
CA THR A 106 4.40 -4.53 -17.51
C THR A 106 3.97 -4.19 -18.94
N THR A 107 4.30 -5.03 -19.93
CA THR A 107 3.96 -4.79 -21.34
C THR A 107 2.57 -5.28 -21.71
N THR A 108 2.03 -6.26 -20.98
CA THR A 108 0.71 -6.84 -21.22
C THR A 108 -0.37 -6.12 -20.42
N LYS A 109 -1.30 -5.48 -21.12
CA LYS A 109 -2.42 -4.76 -20.48
C LYS A 109 -3.39 -5.74 -19.82
N LYS A 110 -3.63 -5.58 -18.51
CA LYS A 110 -4.61 -6.35 -17.72
C LYS A 110 -4.35 -7.88 -17.78
N PRO A 111 -3.21 -8.37 -17.27
CA PRO A 111 -2.93 -9.80 -17.29
C PRO A 111 -3.99 -10.58 -16.51
N LEU A 112 -4.46 -11.68 -17.10
CA LEU A 112 -5.36 -12.62 -16.45
C LEU A 112 -4.57 -13.52 -15.50
N ARG A 113 -5.12 -13.73 -14.31
CA ARG A 113 -4.56 -14.62 -13.30
C ARG A 113 -5.51 -15.73 -12.99
N PHE A 114 -4.97 -16.93 -12.80
CA PHE A 114 -5.74 -18.11 -12.47
C PHE A 114 -5.32 -18.60 -11.09
N THR A 115 -6.27 -18.63 -10.16
CA THR A 115 -6.07 -19.16 -8.80
C THR A 115 -6.91 -20.41 -8.64
N PRO A 116 -6.44 -21.43 -7.91
CA PRO A 116 -7.20 -22.66 -7.77
C PRO A 116 -8.53 -22.41 -7.03
N TRP A 117 -9.60 -23.07 -7.48
CA TRP A 117 -10.95 -22.78 -6.99
C TRP A 117 -11.75 -24.04 -6.65
N ARG A 118 -12.46 -24.02 -5.52
CA ARG A 118 -13.42 -25.06 -5.04
C ARG A 118 -12.88 -26.47 -4.84
N GLU A 119 -11.77 -26.85 -5.44
CA GLU A 119 -11.16 -28.17 -5.30
C GLU A 119 -10.16 -28.23 -4.14
N ARG A 120 -9.95 -29.46 -3.63
CA ARG A 120 -8.87 -29.77 -2.68
C ARG A 120 -7.65 -30.20 -3.48
N LEU A 121 -6.60 -29.38 -3.48
CA LEU A 121 -5.33 -29.67 -4.13
C LEU A 121 -4.37 -30.31 -3.15
N TYR A 122 -3.69 -31.38 -3.54
CA TYR A 122 -2.70 -32.07 -2.72
C TYR A 122 -1.30 -31.83 -3.27
N PHE A 123 -0.35 -31.56 -2.39
CA PHE A 123 1.05 -31.37 -2.78
C PHE A 123 2.00 -31.83 -1.68
N TRP A 124 3.19 -32.25 -2.08
CA TRP A 124 4.28 -32.60 -1.16
C TRP A 124 5.21 -31.41 -1.00
N HIS A 125 5.53 -31.05 0.24
CA HIS A 125 6.52 -30.01 0.56
C HIS A 125 7.39 -30.45 1.73
N LYS A 126 8.71 -30.46 1.54
CA LYS A 126 9.71 -30.87 2.54
C LYS A 126 9.39 -32.20 3.25
N GLY A 127 8.88 -33.19 2.50
CA GLY A 127 8.55 -34.52 3.03
C GLY A 127 7.19 -34.63 3.74
N HIS A 128 6.39 -33.57 3.75
CA HIS A 128 5.05 -33.56 4.34
C HIS A 128 3.98 -33.41 3.25
N LEU A 129 2.85 -34.09 3.45
CA LEU A 129 1.70 -34.01 2.56
C LEU A 129 0.77 -32.87 3.01
N PHE A 130 0.67 -31.86 2.16
CA PHE A 130 -0.22 -30.73 2.33
C PHE A 130 -1.44 -30.85 1.43
N PHE A 131 -2.51 -30.18 1.83
CA PHE A 131 -3.62 -29.90 0.95
C PHE A 131 -4.14 -28.47 1.13
N LEU A 132 -4.48 -27.87 -0.01
CA LEU A 132 -4.98 -26.51 -0.15
C LEU A 132 -6.46 -26.56 -0.55
N GLN A 133 -7.28 -25.76 0.11
CA GLN A 133 -8.68 -25.59 -0.26
C GLN A 133 -9.06 -24.10 -0.28
N CYS A 134 -9.61 -23.64 -1.39
CA CYS A 134 -10.18 -22.31 -1.52
C CYS A 134 -11.70 -22.38 -1.37
N THR A 135 -12.24 -21.63 -0.41
CA THR A 135 -13.69 -21.52 -0.16
C THR A 135 -14.14 -20.06 -0.19
N GLN A 136 -15.41 -19.83 -0.47
CA GLN A 136 -16.02 -18.51 -0.40
C GLN A 136 -17.34 -18.61 0.35
N ASN A 137 -17.54 -17.67 1.27
CA ASN A 137 -18.79 -17.60 2.00
C ASN A 137 -19.83 -16.89 1.12
N GLU A 138 -20.71 -17.66 0.48
CA GLU A 138 -21.76 -17.16 -0.43
C GLU A 138 -22.91 -16.48 0.31
N VAL A 139 -23.03 -16.63 1.64
CA VAL A 139 -24.16 -16.13 2.45
C VAL A 139 -23.94 -14.71 2.98
N ALA A 140 -22.70 -14.20 2.96
CA ALA A 140 -22.38 -12.88 3.50
C ALA A 140 -22.70 -11.75 2.50
N LEU A 141 -23.22 -10.60 3.01
CA LEU A 141 -23.40 -9.35 2.25
C LEU A 141 -22.13 -8.92 1.50
N PHE A 142 -20.97 -9.28 2.02
CA PHE A 142 -19.67 -9.13 1.38
C PHE A 142 -18.98 -10.50 1.33
N PRO A 143 -19.01 -11.21 0.20
CA PRO A 143 -18.50 -12.57 0.13
C PRO A 143 -16.98 -12.58 0.28
N ARG A 144 -16.49 -13.14 1.39
CA ARG A 144 -15.06 -13.27 1.68
C ARG A 144 -14.54 -14.61 1.20
N LYS A 145 -13.35 -14.59 0.58
CA LYS A 145 -12.60 -15.78 0.22
C LYS A 145 -11.77 -16.22 1.42
N THR A 146 -11.69 -17.52 1.63
CA THR A 146 -10.82 -18.13 2.64
C THR A 146 -10.01 -19.21 1.96
N MET A 147 -8.70 -19.14 2.14
CA MET A 147 -7.76 -20.15 1.70
C MET A 147 -7.27 -20.93 2.90
N THR A 148 -7.50 -22.23 2.86
CA THR A 148 -7.19 -23.16 3.94
C THR A 148 -5.99 -23.99 3.53
N VAL A 149 -4.93 -23.94 4.33
CA VAL A 149 -3.77 -24.83 4.21
C VAL A 149 -3.82 -25.85 5.33
N SER A 150 -3.72 -27.11 4.96
CA SER A 150 -3.74 -28.21 5.91
C SER A 150 -2.59 -29.16 5.64
N CYS A 151 -2.04 -29.76 6.69
CA CYS A 151 -0.97 -30.74 6.61
C CYS A 151 -1.37 -31.98 7.41
N VAL A 152 -1.15 -33.16 6.82
CA VAL A 152 -1.30 -34.43 7.54
C VAL A 152 -0.16 -34.55 8.55
N GLY A 153 -0.51 -34.64 9.82
CA GLY A 153 0.42 -34.68 10.96
C GLY A 153 -0.10 -33.91 12.17
N GLY A 154 0.36 -34.31 13.36
CA GLY A 154 -0.07 -33.71 14.63
C GLY A 154 0.62 -32.40 15.03
N SER A 155 1.46 -31.81 14.17
CA SER A 155 2.23 -30.60 14.49
C SER A 155 1.82 -29.41 13.63
N SER A 156 1.24 -28.39 14.27
CA SER A 156 0.90 -27.11 13.63
C SER A 156 2.13 -26.32 13.18
N GLN A 157 3.31 -26.62 13.74
CA GLN A 157 4.56 -25.96 13.39
C GLN A 157 4.90 -26.14 11.91
N ILE A 158 4.51 -27.27 11.30
CA ILE A 158 4.79 -27.55 9.89
C ILE A 158 4.03 -26.56 8.98
N VAL A 159 2.76 -26.30 9.27
CA VAL A 159 1.95 -25.31 8.53
C VAL A 159 2.45 -23.89 8.79
N GLN A 160 2.83 -23.58 10.03
CA GLN A 160 3.41 -22.28 10.37
C GLN A 160 4.74 -22.02 9.65
N ASN A 161 5.59 -23.04 9.51
CA ASN A 161 6.84 -22.93 8.77
C ASN A 161 6.59 -22.66 7.27
N LEU A 162 5.59 -23.32 6.67
CA LEU A 162 5.17 -23.04 5.30
C LEU A 162 4.66 -21.59 5.15
N MET A 163 3.84 -21.10 6.08
CA MET A 163 3.41 -19.70 6.08
C MET A 163 4.60 -18.74 6.23
N GLY A 164 5.59 -19.10 7.05
CA GLY A 164 6.85 -18.36 7.17
C GLY A 164 7.65 -18.32 5.86
N GLU A 165 7.68 -19.40 5.10
CA GLU A 165 8.29 -19.46 3.76
C GLU A 165 7.54 -18.60 2.75
N CYS A 166 6.19 -18.68 2.73
CA CYS A 166 5.35 -17.82 1.89
C CYS A 166 5.65 -16.34 2.17
N ARG A 167 5.75 -15.97 3.45
CA ARG A 167 6.14 -14.62 3.87
C ARG A 167 7.52 -14.24 3.36
N LEU A 168 8.54 -15.08 3.53
CA LEU A 168 9.91 -14.78 3.10
C LEU A 168 10.02 -14.61 1.58
N GLU A 169 9.31 -15.41 0.78
CA GLU A 169 9.29 -15.26 -0.68
C GLU A 169 8.57 -13.98 -1.11
N TYR A 170 7.43 -13.68 -0.49
CA TYR A 170 6.71 -12.45 -0.73
C TYR A 170 7.56 -11.22 -0.40
N LEU A 171 8.28 -11.25 0.73
CA LEU A 171 9.15 -10.15 1.17
C LEU A 171 10.30 -9.86 0.19
N LYS A 172 10.86 -10.87 -0.47
CA LYS A 172 11.91 -10.67 -1.50
C LYS A 172 11.44 -9.83 -2.67
N ILE A 173 10.15 -9.91 -3.00
CA ILE A 173 9.55 -9.21 -4.14
C ILE A 173 9.04 -7.83 -3.73
N SER A 174 8.66 -7.68 -2.46
CA SER A 174 8.32 -6.37 -1.89
C SER A 174 9.55 -5.56 -1.49
N GLU A 175 10.74 -6.15 -1.35
CA GLU A 175 11.97 -5.47 -0.88
C GLU A 175 12.30 -4.21 -1.68
N ASN A 176 12.06 -4.21 -2.99
CA ASN A 176 12.30 -3.06 -3.88
C ASN A 176 11.04 -2.23 -4.19
N LYS A 177 9.99 -2.39 -3.39
CA LYS A 177 8.69 -1.73 -3.60
C LYS A 177 8.21 -1.03 -2.34
N THR A 178 7.48 0.05 -2.55
CA THR A 178 6.79 0.80 -1.50
C THR A 178 5.30 0.73 -1.76
N SER A 179 4.54 0.26 -0.77
CA SER A 179 3.09 0.24 -0.83
C SER A 179 2.53 1.60 -0.38
N ILE A 180 1.59 2.13 -1.14
CA ILE A 180 0.91 3.38 -0.85
C ILE A 180 -0.52 3.07 -0.44
N PHE A 181 -0.83 3.45 0.79
CA PHE A 181 -2.15 3.34 1.36
C PHE A 181 -2.82 4.71 1.40
N GLU A 182 -4.03 4.78 0.89
CA GLU A 182 -4.87 5.98 0.97
C GLU A 182 -6.12 5.64 1.79
N HIS A 183 -6.69 6.67 2.39
CA HIS A 183 -7.90 6.53 3.16
C HIS A 183 -9.13 6.52 2.23
N HIS A 184 -10.03 5.56 2.46
CA HIS A 184 -11.35 5.52 1.83
C HIS A 184 -12.43 5.47 2.91
N ASN A 185 -13.70 5.50 2.51
CA ASN A 185 -14.85 5.44 3.43
C ASN A 185 -14.82 4.27 4.42
N ASN A 186 -14.16 3.16 4.08
CA ASN A 186 -14.12 1.94 4.88
C ASN A 186 -12.76 1.68 5.55
N GLY A 187 -11.90 2.70 5.67
CA GLY A 187 -10.57 2.60 6.28
C GLY A 187 -9.43 2.66 5.27
N TRP A 188 -8.26 2.16 5.67
CA TRP A 188 -7.07 2.13 4.83
C TRP A 188 -7.21 1.15 3.67
N LYS A 189 -6.83 1.60 2.48
CA LYS A 189 -6.75 0.73 1.32
C LYS A 189 -5.44 0.95 0.59
N ARG A 190 -4.79 -0.15 0.23
CA ARG A 190 -3.66 -0.13 -0.69
C ARG A 190 -4.15 0.33 -2.07
N THR A 191 -3.81 1.55 -2.46
CA THR A 191 -4.17 2.12 -3.77
C THR A 191 -3.19 1.63 -4.83
N MET A 192 -1.89 1.71 -4.53
CA MET A 192 -0.84 1.36 -5.47
C MET A 192 0.41 0.83 -4.78
N THR A 193 1.20 0.07 -5.53
CA THR A 193 2.57 -0.29 -5.17
C THR A 193 3.47 0.36 -6.20
N ARG A 194 4.60 0.95 -5.79
CA ARG A 194 5.58 1.54 -6.72
C ARG A 194 6.96 0.99 -6.42
N GLU A 195 7.82 0.97 -7.42
CA GLU A 195 9.24 0.73 -7.18
C GLU A 195 9.81 1.81 -6.26
N ILE A 196 10.76 1.43 -5.41
CA ILE A 196 11.41 2.38 -4.51
C ILE A 196 12.06 3.47 -5.35
N ARG A 197 11.68 4.71 -5.07
CA ARG A 197 12.37 5.88 -5.62
C ARG A 197 13.67 6.09 -4.84
N PRO A 198 14.85 5.88 -5.44
CA PRO A 198 16.10 5.98 -4.70
C PRO A 198 16.28 7.37 -4.11
N ILE A 199 16.69 7.45 -2.84
CA ILE A 199 16.82 8.72 -2.12
C ILE A 199 17.79 9.71 -2.80
N LYS A 200 18.78 9.19 -3.52
CA LYS A 200 19.71 9.98 -4.35
C LYS A 200 19.04 10.82 -5.44
N THR A 201 17.84 10.43 -5.89
CA THR A 201 17.06 11.17 -6.89
C THR A 201 16.35 12.40 -6.29
N VAL A 202 16.33 12.54 -4.97
CA VAL A 202 15.82 13.74 -4.31
C VAL A 202 16.97 14.73 -4.16
N ILE A 203 16.83 15.85 -4.85
CA ILE A 203 17.84 16.90 -4.93
C ILE A 203 17.52 17.93 -3.86
N MET A 204 18.38 17.99 -2.86
CA MET A 204 18.40 18.97 -1.77
C MET A 204 19.85 19.06 -1.25
N LYS A 205 20.12 20.00 -0.34
CA LYS A 205 21.42 20.12 0.34
C LYS A 205 21.80 18.79 0.99
N GLU A 206 22.99 18.29 0.66
CA GLU A 206 23.38 16.93 1.04
C GLU A 206 23.54 16.77 2.55
N GLU A 207 24.10 17.78 3.22
CA GLU A 207 24.26 17.81 4.68
C GLU A 207 22.91 17.70 5.40
N LEU A 208 21.92 18.47 4.95
CA LEU A 208 20.56 18.45 5.50
C LEU A 208 19.90 17.10 5.25
N LYS A 209 20.05 16.54 4.04
CA LYS A 209 19.52 15.24 3.67
C LYS A 209 20.07 14.13 4.56
N GLN A 210 21.39 14.07 4.74
CA GLN A 210 22.04 13.06 5.57
C GLN A 210 21.61 13.21 7.03
N THR A 211 21.60 14.44 7.56
CA THR A 211 21.13 14.71 8.92
C THR A 211 19.72 14.20 9.16
N LEU A 212 18.80 14.38 8.19
CA LEU A 212 17.42 13.89 8.29
C LEU A 212 17.35 12.37 8.21
N LEU A 213 18.08 11.75 7.29
CA LEU A 213 18.12 10.30 7.16
C LEU A 213 18.72 9.64 8.40
N ASP A 214 19.75 10.22 8.98
CA ASP A 214 20.38 9.73 10.20
C ASP A 214 19.43 9.88 11.41
N ASP A 215 18.69 10.98 11.49
CA ASP A 215 17.66 11.20 12.52
C ASP A 215 16.54 10.16 12.43
N ILE A 216 16.04 9.90 11.22
CA ILE A 216 15.00 8.87 10.98
C ILE A 216 15.55 7.48 11.27
N ARG A 217 16.79 7.18 10.85
CA ARG A 217 17.44 5.88 11.11
C ARG A 217 17.60 5.64 12.61
N ALA A 218 18.05 6.67 13.35
CA ALA A 218 18.16 6.61 14.79
C ALA A 218 16.80 6.39 15.44
N PHE A 219 15.75 7.09 15.00
CA PHE A 219 14.39 6.87 15.49
C PHE A 219 13.93 5.42 15.24
N LEU A 220 14.12 4.88 14.04
CA LEU A 220 13.67 3.53 13.64
C LEU A 220 14.52 2.37 14.16
N ASP A 221 15.61 2.66 14.88
CA ASP A 221 16.47 1.64 15.49
C ASP A 221 15.67 0.80 16.51
N PRO A 222 15.82 -0.55 16.51
CA PRO A 222 15.08 -1.41 17.45
C PRO A 222 15.28 -1.05 18.92
N ASN A 223 16.44 -0.47 19.29
CA ASN A 223 16.74 -0.09 20.67
C ASN A 223 16.19 1.30 21.04
N SER A 224 15.73 2.09 20.06
CA SER A 224 15.18 3.40 20.34
C SER A 224 13.86 3.30 21.10
N HIS A 225 13.00 2.35 20.74
CA HIS A 225 11.73 2.14 21.46
C HIS A 225 11.95 1.93 22.97
N THR A 226 12.90 1.08 23.36
CA THR A 226 13.22 0.85 24.78
C THR A 226 13.82 2.10 25.43
N TRP A 227 14.69 2.82 24.74
CA TRP A 227 15.28 4.06 25.25
C TRP A 227 14.25 5.15 25.56
N TYR A 228 13.22 5.30 24.70
CA TYR A 228 12.09 6.21 24.92
C TYR A 228 11.22 5.75 26.10
N ALA A 229 10.88 4.46 26.13
CA ALA A 229 10.06 3.86 27.20
C ALA A 229 10.72 3.98 28.58
N ASP A 230 12.02 3.70 28.70
CA ASP A 230 12.79 3.81 29.95
C ASP A 230 12.83 5.23 30.51
N ARG A 231 12.60 6.23 29.64
CA ARG A 231 12.56 7.66 29.99
C ARG A 231 11.15 8.21 30.13
N GLY A 232 10.12 7.37 29.95
CA GLY A 232 8.72 7.79 29.99
C GLY A 232 8.37 8.82 28.91
N MET A 233 9.10 8.82 27.79
CA MET A 233 8.85 9.74 26.67
C MET A 233 8.03 9.02 25.59
N PRO A 234 7.00 9.67 25.02
CA PRO A 234 6.25 9.09 23.91
C PRO A 234 7.15 8.79 22.70
N TYR A 235 7.08 7.58 22.16
CA TYR A 235 7.91 7.16 21.02
C TYR A 235 7.32 7.67 19.70
N ARG A 236 7.51 8.97 19.44
CA ARG A 236 7.00 9.69 18.27
C ARG A 236 8.08 10.56 17.65
N ARG A 237 8.01 10.72 16.33
CA ARG A 237 8.89 11.63 15.59
C ARG A 237 8.13 12.31 14.46
N GLY A 238 8.03 13.64 14.53
CA GLY A 238 7.32 14.47 13.56
C GLY A 238 8.22 15.37 12.73
N TYR A 239 8.02 15.36 11.42
CA TYR A 239 8.73 16.18 10.44
C TYR A 239 7.74 17.09 9.71
N LEU A 240 8.06 18.39 9.61
CA LEU A 240 7.31 19.35 8.81
C LEU A 240 8.15 19.76 7.60
N LEU A 241 7.70 19.41 6.40
CA LEU A 241 8.29 19.83 5.14
C LEU A 241 7.47 21.02 4.61
N TYR A 242 8.08 22.19 4.49
CA TYR A 242 7.39 23.40 4.05
C TYR A 242 8.11 24.08 2.89
N GLY A 243 7.37 24.82 2.08
CA GLY A 243 7.93 25.59 0.95
C GLY A 243 7.01 25.57 -0.26
N ARG A 244 7.39 26.28 -1.32
CA ARG A 244 6.53 26.48 -2.51
C ARG A 244 6.08 25.15 -3.15
N PRO A 245 4.96 25.14 -3.89
CA PRO A 245 4.56 23.97 -4.66
C PRO A 245 5.65 23.58 -5.69
N GLY A 246 5.77 22.29 -5.99
CA GLY A 246 6.75 21.80 -6.98
C GLY A 246 8.20 21.67 -6.48
N THR A 247 8.47 21.85 -5.18
CA THR A 247 9.83 21.73 -4.61
C THR A 247 10.22 20.31 -4.19
N GLY A 248 9.30 19.34 -4.26
CA GLY A 248 9.60 17.92 -4.05
C GLY A 248 9.28 17.37 -2.65
N LYS A 249 8.47 18.07 -1.84
CA LYS A 249 8.04 17.64 -0.50
C LYS A 249 7.46 16.22 -0.46
N SER A 250 6.36 15.96 -1.18
CA SER A 250 5.73 14.63 -1.22
C SER A 250 6.63 13.56 -1.84
N SER A 251 7.43 13.97 -2.85
CA SER A 251 8.44 13.11 -3.45
C SER A 251 9.50 12.64 -2.46
N PHE A 252 9.96 13.53 -1.56
CA PHE A 252 10.91 13.17 -0.51
C PHE A 252 10.29 12.19 0.49
N SER A 253 9.05 12.42 0.93
CA SER A 253 8.32 11.50 1.82
C SER A 253 8.24 10.09 1.25
N MET A 254 7.94 9.96 -0.05
CA MET A 254 7.92 8.68 -0.76
C MET A 254 9.30 7.99 -0.79
N SER A 255 10.36 8.76 -1.07
CA SER A 255 11.73 8.23 -1.07
C SER A 255 12.23 7.84 0.32
N VAL A 256 11.81 8.55 1.36
CA VAL A 256 12.09 8.19 2.76
C VAL A 256 11.46 6.83 3.08
N ALA A 257 10.17 6.65 2.79
CA ALA A 257 9.49 5.38 3.02
C ALA A 257 10.21 4.21 2.33
N GLY A 258 10.55 4.37 1.04
CA GLY A 258 11.32 3.37 0.31
C GLY A 258 12.73 3.13 0.85
N CYS A 259 13.45 4.18 1.27
CA CYS A 259 14.80 4.06 1.81
C CYS A 259 14.85 3.21 3.09
N PHE A 260 13.78 3.21 3.89
CA PHE A 260 13.69 2.45 5.14
C PHE A 260 12.83 1.17 5.03
N GLY A 261 12.40 0.81 3.82
CA GLY A 261 11.55 -0.37 3.60
C GLY A 261 10.21 -0.29 4.32
N LEU A 262 9.66 0.92 4.47
CA LEU A 262 8.40 1.19 5.13
C LEU A 262 7.29 1.45 4.09
N ASP A 263 6.08 1.07 4.43
CA ASP A 263 4.89 1.49 3.69
C ASP A 263 4.50 2.93 4.07
N ILE A 264 3.86 3.62 3.14
CA ILE A 264 3.42 5.01 3.32
C ILE A 264 1.90 5.12 3.30
N TYR A 265 1.38 5.85 4.28
CA TYR A 265 -0.03 6.08 4.51
C TYR A 265 -0.34 7.56 4.29
N VAL A 266 -1.04 7.86 3.20
CA VAL A 266 -1.31 9.22 2.75
C VAL A 266 -2.70 9.66 3.19
N VAL A 267 -2.77 10.78 3.91
CA VAL A 267 -4.01 11.42 4.33
C VAL A 267 -4.09 12.79 3.68
N SER A 268 -5.10 12.97 2.83
CA SER A 268 -5.58 14.30 2.43
C SER A 268 -6.54 14.81 3.51
N LEU A 269 -6.22 15.95 4.11
CA LEU A 269 -7.01 16.51 5.22
C LEU A 269 -8.24 17.29 4.75
N ALA A 270 -8.39 17.53 3.45
CA ALA A 270 -9.50 18.30 2.89
C ALA A 270 -10.87 17.61 3.02
N ASP A 271 -10.91 16.28 2.91
CA ASP A 271 -12.14 15.49 2.79
C ASP A 271 -12.46 14.64 4.04
N ILE A 272 -11.79 14.92 5.17
CA ILE A 272 -11.88 14.11 6.40
C ILE A 272 -12.47 14.90 7.57
N ASN A 273 -12.99 14.18 8.56
CA ASN A 273 -13.48 14.73 9.83
C ASN A 273 -12.71 14.13 11.01
N ASP A 274 -12.87 14.72 12.20
CA ASP A 274 -12.13 14.34 13.42
C ASP A 274 -12.28 12.86 13.77
N MET A 275 -13.52 12.33 13.73
CA MET A 275 -13.80 10.93 14.07
C MET A 275 -13.12 9.96 13.10
N ARG A 276 -13.18 10.25 11.80
CA ARG A 276 -12.55 9.43 10.76
C ARG A 276 -11.03 9.48 10.88
N LEU A 277 -10.46 10.67 11.11
CA LEU A 277 -9.02 10.81 11.30
C LEU A 277 -8.54 9.99 12.50
N SER A 278 -9.25 10.07 13.63
CA SER A 278 -8.94 9.27 14.81
C SER A 278 -9.05 7.77 14.55
N ALA A 279 -10.07 7.32 13.81
CA ALA A 279 -10.23 5.91 13.46
C ALA A 279 -9.11 5.42 12.54
N LEU A 280 -8.71 6.21 11.54
CA LEU A 280 -7.59 5.87 10.65
C LEU A 280 -6.28 5.76 11.43
N PHE A 281 -6.01 6.69 12.35
CA PHE A 281 -4.78 6.67 13.15
C PHE A 281 -4.74 5.53 14.16
N ALA A 282 -5.89 4.99 14.57
CA ALA A 282 -5.98 3.81 15.42
C ALA A 282 -5.76 2.49 14.63
N ASP A 283 -5.98 2.50 13.32
CA ASP A 283 -5.81 1.34 12.43
C ASP A 283 -4.42 1.31 11.76
N LEU A 284 -3.55 2.26 12.07
CA LEU A 284 -2.20 2.35 11.51
C LEU A 284 -1.25 1.32 12.15
N PRO A 285 -0.33 0.72 11.37
CA PRO A 285 0.72 -0.13 11.93
C PRO A 285 1.79 0.69 12.68
N GLN A 286 2.47 0.05 13.63
CA GLN A 286 3.52 0.66 14.46
C GLN A 286 4.83 0.97 13.72
N ARG A 287 4.96 0.62 12.43
CA ARG A 287 6.21 0.81 11.68
C ARG A 287 5.91 1.22 10.23
N CYS A 288 5.44 2.44 10.09
CA CYS A 288 5.13 3.04 8.79
C CYS A 288 5.49 4.53 8.75
N VAL A 289 5.41 5.10 7.54
CA VAL A 289 5.42 6.54 7.33
C VAL A 289 3.99 7.02 7.17
N VAL A 290 3.58 8.00 7.97
CA VAL A 290 2.31 8.70 7.78
C VAL A 290 2.60 10.03 7.11
N LEU A 291 1.97 10.28 5.96
CA LEU A 291 2.06 11.53 5.22
C LEU A 291 0.74 12.28 5.35
N LEU A 292 0.76 13.41 6.04
CA LEU A 292 -0.34 14.38 6.04
C LEU A 292 -0.03 15.44 4.98
N GLU A 293 -0.82 15.46 3.90
CA GLU A 293 -0.65 16.44 2.84
C GLU A 293 -1.44 17.71 3.11
N ASP A 294 -0.84 18.85 2.75
CA ASP A 294 -1.43 20.19 2.76
C ASP A 294 -2.11 20.54 4.10
N VAL A 295 -1.33 20.46 5.18
CA VAL A 295 -1.85 20.69 6.55
C VAL A 295 -2.33 22.13 6.80
N ASP A 296 -1.98 23.08 5.92
CA ASP A 296 -2.50 24.45 5.89
C ASP A 296 -3.97 24.56 5.42
N ALA A 297 -4.52 23.49 4.83
CA ALA A 297 -5.95 23.43 4.50
C ALA A 297 -6.84 23.26 5.76
N VAL A 298 -6.27 22.85 6.89
CA VAL A 298 -7.04 22.59 8.12
C VAL A 298 -7.44 23.91 8.77
N GLY A 299 -8.75 24.15 8.86
CA GLY A 299 -9.32 25.35 9.51
C GLY A 299 -9.70 26.48 8.55
N THR A 300 -9.22 26.50 7.30
CA THR A 300 -9.62 27.49 6.29
C THR A 300 -11.06 27.29 5.78
N THR A 301 -11.61 26.09 5.90
CA THR A 301 -13.02 25.79 5.59
C THR A 301 -14.00 26.57 6.47
N ARG A 302 -13.61 26.92 7.71
CA ARG A 302 -14.46 27.75 8.58
C ARG A 302 -14.66 29.17 8.05
N ALA A 303 -13.68 29.73 7.35
CA ALA A 303 -13.80 31.07 6.79
C ALA A 303 -14.76 31.12 5.58
N ARG A 304 -14.86 30.03 4.81
CA ARG A 304 -15.77 29.96 3.65
C ARG A 304 -17.21 29.65 4.01
N ASP A 305 -17.43 28.90 5.08
CA ASP A 305 -18.78 28.62 5.58
C ASP A 305 -19.35 29.80 6.39
N ALA A 306 -18.49 30.57 7.09
CA ALA A 306 -18.92 31.77 7.81
C ALA A 306 -19.37 32.91 6.88
N ASP A 307 -18.82 33.00 5.67
CA ASP A 307 -19.17 34.05 4.69
C ASP A 307 -20.48 33.75 3.91
N ASN A 308 -21.01 32.53 4.00
CA ASN A 308 -22.26 32.12 3.34
C ASN A 308 -23.49 32.10 4.27
N ASP A 309 -23.31 32.29 5.59
CA ASP A 309 -24.39 32.22 6.57
C ASP A 309 -24.98 33.60 6.95
N GLU A 310 -24.47 34.72 6.41
CA GLU A 310 -25.03 36.06 6.67
C GLU A 310 -26.17 36.49 5.72
N SER A 311 -26.64 35.63 4.82
CA SER A 311 -27.70 35.99 3.85
C SER A 311 -28.92 35.06 3.81
N ASP A 312 -29.47 34.62 4.96
CA ASP A 312 -30.87 34.17 4.96
C ASP A 312 -31.59 34.40 6.29
N SER A 313 -31.97 35.65 6.54
CA SER A 313 -33.04 35.98 7.47
C SER A 313 -34.38 35.85 6.76
N GLY A 314 -35.06 34.70 6.87
CA GLY A 314 -36.45 34.60 6.39
C GLY A 314 -37.09 33.22 6.29
N SER A 315 -37.91 32.89 7.30
CA SER A 315 -39.12 32.04 7.26
C SER A 315 -39.03 30.51 7.41
N ASP A 316 -39.94 30.03 8.25
CA ASP A 316 -40.21 28.66 8.68
C ASP A 316 -40.70 27.74 7.54
N ALA A 317 -40.26 26.48 7.54
CA ALA A 317 -41.11 25.28 7.58
C ALA A 317 -40.39 24.01 7.08
N ALA A 318 -40.29 23.04 7.99
CA ALA A 318 -40.34 21.58 7.82
C ALA A 318 -39.95 20.90 6.48
N SER A 319 -39.16 19.83 6.66
CA SER A 319 -39.04 18.67 5.75
C SER A 319 -38.10 18.81 4.55
N ARG A 320 -36.80 18.75 4.83
CA ARG A 320 -35.86 17.85 4.11
C ARG A 320 -34.81 17.34 5.10
N GLY A 321 -34.70 16.01 5.22
CA GLY A 321 -33.68 15.36 6.03
C GLY A 321 -32.29 15.75 5.53
N SER A 322 -31.71 16.77 6.15
CA SER A 322 -30.30 17.10 5.98
C SER A 322 -29.49 15.95 6.58
N THR A 323 -28.91 15.12 5.73
CA THR A 323 -27.72 14.34 6.07
C THR A 323 -26.78 15.28 6.80
N LYS A 324 -26.58 15.04 8.11
CA LYS A 324 -25.67 15.77 8.98
C LYS A 324 -24.40 16.05 8.17
N SER A 325 -24.07 17.33 7.96
CA SER A 325 -22.74 17.71 7.48
C SER A 325 -21.76 17.01 8.43
N HIS A 326 -21.06 16.00 7.91
CA HIS A 326 -19.93 15.44 8.62
C HIS A 326 -18.94 16.59 8.71
N GLY A 327 -18.89 17.24 9.87
CA GLY A 327 -18.14 18.47 10.07
C GLY A 327 -16.72 18.37 9.52
N SER A 328 -16.26 19.45 8.89
CA SER A 328 -14.89 19.58 8.44
C SER A 328 -13.91 19.30 9.59
N LEU A 329 -12.74 18.76 9.25
CA LEU A 329 -11.67 18.51 10.21
C LEU A 329 -11.37 19.79 11.01
N SER A 330 -11.47 19.68 12.33
CA SER A 330 -11.09 20.75 13.24
C SER A 330 -9.60 20.67 13.57
N LEU A 331 -8.96 21.82 13.79
CA LEU A 331 -7.59 21.87 14.28
C LEU A 331 -7.44 21.07 15.58
N SER A 332 -8.36 21.24 16.53
CA SER A 332 -8.37 20.48 17.79
C SER A 332 -8.44 18.97 17.57
N GLY A 333 -9.23 18.51 16.58
CA GLY A 333 -9.30 17.12 16.17
C GLY A 333 -7.97 16.59 15.66
N LEU A 334 -7.31 17.33 14.76
CA LEU A 334 -5.98 16.99 14.28
C LEU A 334 -4.97 16.91 15.43
N LEU A 335 -4.95 17.93 16.30
CA LEU A 335 -4.03 17.98 17.44
C LEU A 335 -4.19 16.77 18.36
N ASN A 336 -5.43 16.44 18.74
CA ASN A 336 -5.74 15.29 19.58
C ASN A 336 -5.28 13.96 18.98
N VAL A 337 -5.27 13.84 17.65
CA VAL A 337 -4.78 12.63 16.98
C VAL A 337 -3.25 12.54 17.05
N LEU A 338 -2.55 13.67 16.91
CA LEU A 338 -1.10 13.72 16.93
C LEU A 338 -0.50 13.48 18.32
N ASP A 339 -1.04 14.15 19.35
CA ASP A 339 -0.46 14.14 20.70
C ASP A 339 -1.40 13.73 21.83
N GLY A 340 -2.60 13.23 21.51
CA GLY A 340 -3.55 12.75 22.50
C GLY A 340 -3.01 11.60 23.36
N VAL A 341 -3.64 11.43 24.52
CA VAL A 341 -3.30 10.40 25.52
C VAL A 341 -3.48 8.98 24.97
N ALA A 342 -4.40 8.81 24.01
CA ALA A 342 -4.68 7.53 23.36
C ALA A 342 -3.97 7.37 21.99
N SER A 343 -3.07 8.28 21.62
CA SER A 343 -2.40 8.24 20.32
C SER A 343 -1.35 7.13 20.28
N GLN A 344 -1.46 6.27 19.26
CA GLN A 344 -0.48 5.21 19.02
C GLN A 344 0.90 5.76 18.64
N GLU A 345 1.92 5.00 19.00
CA GLU A 345 3.34 5.36 18.88
C GLU A 345 4.08 4.48 17.85
N GLY A 346 5.33 4.80 17.55
CA GLY A 346 6.22 3.98 16.70
C GLY A 346 6.33 4.36 15.23
N ARG A 347 5.53 5.31 14.77
CA ARG A 347 5.47 5.75 13.37
C ARG A 347 6.25 7.04 13.12
N VAL A 348 6.76 7.17 11.89
CA VAL A 348 7.35 8.40 11.38
C VAL A 348 6.23 9.25 10.80
N LEU A 349 6.02 10.45 11.34
CA LEU A 349 5.02 11.39 10.84
C LEU A 349 5.70 12.45 9.98
N ILE A 350 5.24 12.61 8.74
CA ILE A 350 5.65 13.66 7.83
C ILE A 350 4.43 14.50 7.47
N MET A 351 4.52 15.80 7.69
CA MET A 351 3.52 16.78 7.31
C MET A 351 4.07 17.66 6.20
N THR A 352 3.27 17.95 5.19
CA THR A 352 3.64 18.89 4.12
C THR A 352 2.75 20.11 4.15
N THR A 353 3.32 21.28 3.87
CA THR A 353 2.57 22.54 3.72
C THR A 353 3.21 23.42 2.65
N ASN A 354 2.40 24.24 1.99
CA ASN A 354 2.90 25.29 1.10
C ASN A 354 3.12 26.62 1.83
N HIS A 355 2.40 26.84 2.93
CA HIS A 355 2.32 28.09 3.68
C HIS A 355 2.51 27.83 5.18
N ILE A 356 3.76 27.83 5.64
CA ILE A 356 4.06 27.61 7.07
C ILE A 356 3.47 28.71 7.95
N GLU A 357 3.33 29.92 7.42
CA GLU A 357 2.74 31.09 8.05
C GLU A 357 1.24 30.94 8.36
N HIS A 358 0.55 30.01 7.71
CA HIS A 358 -0.86 29.71 7.97
C HIS A 358 -1.06 28.64 9.06
N LEU A 359 0.03 28.03 9.55
CA LEU A 359 -0.06 26.97 10.55
C LEU A 359 -0.14 27.55 11.97
N ASP A 360 -1.03 26.96 12.76
CA ASP A 360 -1.14 27.28 14.19
C ASP A 360 0.12 26.84 14.96
N ASP A 361 0.62 27.72 15.83
CA ASP A 361 1.80 27.47 16.67
C ASP A 361 1.68 26.21 17.53
N ALA A 362 0.45 25.84 17.93
CA ALA A 362 0.19 24.61 18.64
C ALA A 362 0.53 23.38 17.79
N LEU A 363 0.26 23.38 16.48
CA LEU A 363 0.56 22.25 15.59
C LEU A 363 2.06 22.01 15.47
N ILE A 364 2.85 23.08 15.41
CA ILE A 364 4.29 23.04 15.11
C ILE A 364 5.18 23.02 16.37
N ARG A 365 4.61 22.74 17.53
CA ARG A 365 5.30 22.65 18.82
C ARG A 365 6.14 21.36 18.91
N PRO A 366 7.29 21.38 19.62
CA PRO A 366 8.06 20.17 19.92
C PRO A 366 7.20 19.07 20.56
N GLY A 367 7.41 17.81 20.14
CA GLY A 367 6.55 16.67 20.49
C GLY A 367 5.46 16.37 19.47
N ARG A 368 5.07 17.34 18.64
CA ARG A 368 4.25 17.17 17.43
C ARG A 368 5.09 17.31 16.16
N VAL A 369 5.92 18.35 16.12
CA VAL A 369 6.91 18.61 15.07
C VAL A 369 8.28 18.78 15.73
N ASP A 370 9.18 17.83 15.48
CA ASP A 370 10.53 17.83 16.04
C ASP A 370 11.54 18.45 15.08
N LYS A 371 11.29 18.36 13.77
CA LYS A 371 12.14 18.94 12.72
C LYS A 371 11.29 19.69 11.70
N LYS A 372 11.71 20.90 11.37
CA LYS A 372 11.14 21.75 10.31
C LYS A 372 12.15 21.86 9.18
N ILE A 373 11.74 21.56 7.96
CA ILE A 373 12.60 21.47 6.79
C ILE A 373 12.03 22.33 5.67
N GLU A 374 12.78 23.34 5.27
CA GLU A 374 12.44 24.19 4.14
C GLU A 374 12.85 23.52 2.82
N PHE A 375 11.89 23.36 1.93
CA PHE A 375 12.08 23.01 0.53
C PHE A 375 11.97 24.27 -0.30
N GLY A 376 13.12 24.93 -0.48
CA GLY A 376 13.25 26.18 -1.21
C GLY A 376 13.18 26.03 -2.72
N LEU A 377 13.23 27.17 -3.40
CA LEU A 377 13.42 27.26 -4.85
C LEU A 377 14.84 26.78 -5.21
N ALA A 378 15.06 26.48 -6.49
CA ALA A 378 16.30 25.86 -6.93
C ALA A 378 17.48 26.85 -6.85
N ASP A 379 18.53 26.47 -6.12
CA ASP A 379 19.84 27.13 -6.17
C ASP A 379 20.69 26.58 -7.33
N ALA A 380 21.87 27.18 -7.57
CA ALA A 380 22.77 26.74 -8.64
C ALA A 380 23.18 25.27 -8.51
N GLU A 381 23.31 24.74 -7.29
CA GLU A 381 23.68 23.35 -7.07
C GLU A 381 22.53 22.40 -7.46
N VAL A 382 21.30 22.73 -7.06
CA VAL A 382 20.08 22.02 -7.43
C VAL A 382 19.88 22.04 -8.94
N ILE A 383 20.05 23.21 -9.59
CA ILE A 383 19.92 23.36 -11.05
C ILE A 383 20.93 22.45 -11.76
N ARG A 384 22.20 22.47 -11.34
CA ARG A 384 23.24 21.61 -11.91
C ARG A 384 22.92 20.13 -11.73
N LYS A 385 22.49 19.73 -10.53
CA LYS A 385 22.10 18.33 -10.23
C LYS A 385 20.89 17.89 -11.06
N LEU A 386 19.89 18.75 -11.27
CA LEU A 386 18.73 18.47 -12.12
C LEU A 386 19.16 18.23 -13.57
N PHE A 387 20.05 19.06 -14.10
CA PHE A 387 20.61 18.90 -15.44
C PHE A 387 21.34 17.57 -15.59
N CYS A 388 22.25 17.26 -14.66
CA CYS A 388 22.97 15.99 -14.62
C CYS A 388 22.01 14.79 -14.54
N THR A 389 20.95 14.88 -13.73
CA THR A 389 19.97 13.78 -13.59
C THR A 389 19.26 13.44 -14.90
N VAL A 390 19.07 14.41 -15.79
CA VAL A 390 18.39 14.20 -17.08
C VAL A 390 19.34 13.74 -18.18
N PHE A 391 20.60 14.19 -18.17
CA PHE A 391 21.52 14.03 -19.30
C PHE A 391 22.76 13.17 -19.04
N GLU A 392 23.10 12.85 -17.78
CA GLU A 392 24.22 11.95 -17.50
C GLU A 392 23.87 10.51 -17.93
N TYR A 393 24.85 9.86 -18.56
CA TYR A 393 24.72 8.49 -19.02
C TYR A 393 24.95 7.51 -17.87
N SER A 394 24.02 6.58 -17.70
CA SER A 394 24.14 5.47 -16.77
C SER A 394 25.02 4.34 -17.35
N GLU A 395 25.52 3.46 -16.48
CA GLU A 395 26.31 2.30 -16.91
C GLU A 395 25.54 1.36 -17.86
N LYS A 396 24.21 1.35 -17.74
CA LYS A 396 23.33 0.55 -18.61
C LYS A 396 23.25 1.11 -20.02
N GLU A 397 23.34 2.42 -20.17
CA GLU A 397 23.27 3.09 -21.47
C GLU A 397 24.63 3.14 -22.16
N MET A 398 25.71 3.31 -21.38
CA MET A 398 27.08 3.28 -21.86
C MET A 398 27.96 2.43 -20.93
N PRO A 399 28.20 1.15 -21.29
CA PRO A 399 29.04 0.24 -20.51
C PRO A 399 30.52 0.61 -20.53
N ASP A 400 30.98 1.28 -21.60
CA ASP A 400 32.37 1.73 -21.70
C ASP A 400 32.64 2.92 -20.77
N ALA A 401 33.34 2.67 -19.68
CA ALA A 401 33.61 3.65 -18.64
C ALA A 401 34.36 4.88 -19.17
N GLU A 402 35.36 4.69 -20.04
CA GLU A 402 36.19 5.80 -20.52
C GLU A 402 35.40 6.78 -21.39
N THR A 403 34.59 6.26 -22.32
CA THR A 403 33.70 7.10 -23.16
C THR A 403 32.59 7.75 -22.33
N ARG A 404 32.00 7.00 -21.39
CA ARG A 404 30.95 7.50 -20.49
C ARG A 404 31.46 8.67 -19.66
N ASP A 405 32.63 8.53 -19.03
CA ASP A 405 33.18 9.55 -18.14
C ASP A 405 33.55 10.83 -18.92
N LYS A 406 34.10 10.69 -20.14
CA LYS A 406 34.34 11.84 -21.05
C LYS A 406 33.05 12.58 -21.41
N LYS A 407 31.97 11.86 -21.73
CA LYS A 407 30.67 12.47 -22.05
C LYS A 407 30.01 13.10 -20.83
N ASN A 408 30.04 12.43 -19.68
CA ASN A 408 29.48 12.96 -18.44
C ASN A 408 30.25 14.21 -17.97
N ALA A 409 31.58 14.27 -18.17
CA ALA A 409 32.35 15.49 -17.92
C ALA A 409 31.88 16.68 -18.80
N SER A 410 31.56 16.42 -20.07
CA SER A 410 30.98 17.44 -20.96
C SER A 410 29.59 17.89 -20.50
N VAL A 411 28.73 16.94 -20.10
CA VAL A 411 27.40 17.24 -19.52
C VAL A 411 27.53 18.10 -18.25
N GLN A 412 28.50 17.81 -17.38
CA GLN A 412 28.75 18.59 -16.17
C GLN A 412 29.20 20.02 -16.49
N GLN A 413 29.99 20.23 -17.53
CA GLN A 413 30.35 21.57 -18.00
C GLN A 413 29.13 22.34 -18.50
N LEU A 414 28.27 21.70 -19.29
CA LEU A 414 27.01 22.29 -19.75
C LEU A 414 26.05 22.58 -18.59
N ALA A 415 26.03 21.73 -17.56
CA ALA A 415 25.22 21.93 -16.36
C ALA A 415 25.66 23.20 -15.60
N VAL A 416 26.96 23.48 -15.51
CA VAL A 416 27.50 24.72 -14.92
C VAL A 416 27.10 25.93 -15.76
N GLN A 417 27.18 25.84 -17.09
CA GLN A 417 26.72 26.91 -17.97
C GLN A 417 25.22 27.17 -17.81
N PHE A 418 24.40 26.12 -17.78
CA PHE A 418 22.97 26.24 -17.58
C PHE A 418 22.61 26.88 -16.24
N ALA A 419 23.28 26.47 -15.16
CA ALA A 419 23.12 27.08 -13.84
C ALA A 419 23.50 28.56 -13.80
N SER A 420 24.40 29.02 -14.68
CA SER A 420 24.75 30.45 -14.79
C SER A 420 23.71 31.30 -15.53
N VAL A 421 22.90 30.68 -16.40
CA VAL A 421 21.85 31.35 -17.18
C VAL A 421 20.54 31.41 -16.39
N VAL A 422 20.22 30.34 -15.65
CA VAL A 422 18.99 30.25 -14.86
C VAL A 422 19.14 31.06 -13.57
N PRO A 423 18.21 31.98 -13.26
CA PRO A 423 18.30 32.77 -12.03
C PRO A 423 18.11 31.89 -10.79
N GLU A 424 19.02 32.05 -9.82
CA GLU A 424 18.96 31.34 -8.54
C GLU A 424 17.72 31.73 -7.73
N LEU A 425 17.15 30.75 -7.01
CA LEU A 425 16.06 30.93 -6.05
C LEU A 425 14.79 31.59 -6.61
N GLN A 426 14.56 31.51 -7.93
CA GLN A 426 13.33 32.02 -8.56
C GLN A 426 12.38 30.90 -9.01
N LEU A 427 12.93 29.80 -9.52
CA LEU A 427 12.15 28.72 -10.13
C LEU A 427 12.10 27.48 -9.23
N SER A 428 10.99 26.75 -9.30
CA SER A 428 10.90 25.47 -8.60
C SER A 428 11.70 24.39 -9.32
N PRO A 429 12.24 23.39 -8.60
CA PRO A 429 12.83 22.20 -9.21
C PRO A 429 11.92 21.53 -10.25
N ALA A 430 10.60 21.52 -10.04
CA ALA A 430 9.64 20.96 -10.99
C ALA A 430 9.55 21.74 -12.31
N ASP A 431 9.61 23.08 -12.27
CA ASP A 431 9.56 23.92 -13.47
C ASP A 431 10.81 23.68 -14.34
N ILE A 432 11.99 23.65 -13.70
CA ILE A 432 13.26 23.37 -14.36
C ILE A 432 13.24 21.96 -14.94
N LEU A 433 12.85 20.95 -14.15
CA LEU A 433 12.80 19.57 -14.61
C LEU A 433 11.86 19.40 -15.82
N SER A 434 10.71 20.08 -15.81
CA SER A 434 9.76 20.05 -16.93
C SER A 434 10.37 20.61 -18.21
N PHE A 435 11.14 21.69 -18.11
CA PHE A 435 11.87 22.27 -19.25
C PHE A 435 12.98 21.35 -19.77
N LEU A 436 13.76 20.74 -18.87
CA LEU A 436 14.83 19.80 -19.25
C LEU A 436 14.24 18.57 -19.96
N LEU A 437 13.14 18.02 -19.45
CA LEU A 437 12.46 16.86 -20.05
C LEU A 437 11.85 17.17 -21.41
N ALA A 438 11.32 18.38 -21.62
CA ALA A 438 10.83 18.82 -22.92
C ALA A 438 11.95 18.87 -23.98
N ASN A 439 13.18 19.12 -23.54
CA ASN A 439 14.38 19.26 -24.39
C ASN A 439 15.35 18.07 -24.25
N ARG A 440 14.85 16.89 -23.87
CA ARG A 440 15.66 15.68 -23.62
C ARG A 440 16.52 15.19 -24.80
N GLY A 441 16.29 15.71 -26.01
CA GLY A 441 16.96 15.27 -27.24
C GLY A 441 18.43 15.68 -27.34
N SER A 442 18.82 16.82 -26.77
CA SER A 442 20.22 17.25 -26.73
C SER A 442 20.50 18.18 -25.55
N PRO A 443 21.58 17.97 -24.77
CA PRO A 443 21.99 18.91 -23.72
C PRO A 443 22.29 20.32 -24.24
N SER A 444 22.79 20.45 -25.47
CA SER A 444 23.16 21.75 -26.05
C SER A 444 21.97 22.60 -26.49
N SER A 445 20.85 21.97 -26.89
CA SER A 445 19.63 22.71 -27.28
C SER A 445 18.98 23.38 -26.07
N VAL A 446 19.12 22.77 -24.88
CA VAL A 446 18.64 23.35 -23.61
C VAL A 446 19.23 24.74 -23.38
N LEU A 447 20.52 24.94 -23.65
CA LEU A 447 21.18 26.23 -23.48
C LEU A 447 20.68 27.26 -24.49
N ALA A 448 20.46 26.86 -25.75
CA ALA A 448 19.94 27.75 -26.78
C ALA A 448 18.51 28.22 -26.48
N ASP A 449 17.67 27.33 -25.91
CA ASP A 449 16.26 27.62 -25.64
C ASP A 449 16.02 28.20 -24.23
N ALA A 450 17.02 28.19 -23.35
CA ALA A 450 16.91 28.61 -21.95
C ALA A 450 16.43 30.06 -21.81
N GLU A 451 17.02 31.00 -22.55
CA GLU A 451 16.65 32.41 -22.48
C GLU A 451 15.21 32.64 -22.93
N GLY A 452 14.81 32.02 -24.04
CA GLY A 452 13.45 32.11 -24.56
C GLY A 452 12.41 31.51 -23.60
N TRP A 453 12.77 30.44 -22.90
CA TRP A 453 11.94 29.83 -21.86
C TRP A 453 11.79 30.73 -20.62
N LEU A 454 12.87 31.34 -20.13
CA LEU A 454 12.82 32.27 -19.00
C LEU A 454 11.91 33.47 -19.27
N VAL A 455 11.92 34.00 -20.49
CA VAL A 455 11.00 35.08 -20.91
C VAL A 455 9.54 34.64 -20.83
N LYS A 456 9.23 33.42 -21.28
CA LYS A 456 7.86 32.87 -21.22
C LYS A 456 7.38 32.70 -19.78
N ILE A 457 8.22 32.18 -18.88
CA ILE A 457 7.86 32.03 -17.46
C ILE A 457 7.59 33.38 -16.82
N ARG A 458 8.49 34.36 -16.96
CA ARG A 458 8.29 35.70 -16.37
C ARG A 458 7.01 36.35 -16.86
N ARG A 459 6.67 36.19 -18.14
CA ARG A 459 5.42 36.69 -18.71
C ARG A 459 4.20 35.99 -18.10
N ALA A 460 4.25 34.67 -17.92
CA ALA A 460 3.18 33.90 -17.28
C ALA A 460 3.00 34.25 -15.80
N GLU A 461 4.09 34.46 -15.05
CA GLU A 461 4.03 34.91 -13.65
C GLU A 461 3.45 36.32 -13.52
N THR A 462 3.79 37.22 -14.44
CA THR A 462 3.25 38.58 -14.48
C THR A 462 1.74 38.55 -14.71
N LEU A 463 1.26 37.71 -15.64
CA LEU A 463 -0.17 37.51 -15.90
C LEU A 463 -0.90 36.93 -14.68
N ARG A 464 -0.36 35.87 -14.06
CA ARG A 464 -0.94 35.29 -12.83
C ARG A 464 -1.00 36.28 -11.68
N ARG A 465 0.01 37.15 -11.55
CA ARG A 465 -0.04 38.25 -10.59
C ARG A 465 -1.18 39.20 -10.92
N CYS A 466 -1.29 39.71 -12.15
CA CYS A 466 -2.39 40.60 -12.53
C CYS A 466 -3.78 39.99 -12.28
N ASP A 467 -3.97 38.69 -12.55
CA ASP A 467 -5.24 38.01 -12.29
C ASP A 467 -5.56 37.88 -10.79
N SER A 468 -4.52 37.74 -9.94
CA SER A 468 -4.66 37.70 -8.48
C SER A 468 -5.07 39.04 -7.87
N TRP A 469 -4.75 40.18 -8.51
CA TRP A 469 -5.19 41.52 -8.06
C TRP A 469 -6.59 41.87 -8.57
N GLY A 470 -7.09 41.19 -9.62
CA GLY A 470 -8.42 41.41 -10.19
C GLY A 470 -9.57 40.65 -9.51
N GLN A 471 -9.29 39.86 -8.48
CA GLN A 471 -10.30 39.18 -7.65
C GLN A 471 -10.49 39.85 -6.27
N SER A 472 -9.95 41.06 -6.09
CA SER A 472 -9.95 41.81 -4.84
C SER A 472 -10.68 43.16 -4.92
N ASP A 473 -11.62 43.33 -5.86
CA ASP A 473 -12.45 44.53 -6.01
C ASP A 473 -13.95 44.19 -5.96
#